data_AF-A0A3M9ZJT6-F1
#
_entry.id   AF-A0A3M9ZJT6-F1
#
_cell.length_a   1.000
_cell.length_b   1.000
_cell.length_c   1.000
_cell.angle_alpha   90.00
_cell.angle_beta   90.00
_cell.angle_gamma   90.00
#
_symmetry.space_group_name_H-M   'P 1'
#
loop_
_entity.id
_entity.type
_entity.pdbx_description
1 polymer ?
#
loop_
_entity_poly.entity_id
_entity_poly.type
_entity_poly.pdbx_seq_one_letter_code
_entity_poly.pdbx_strand_id
1 'polypeptide(L)'
;VASTVALAMAIKAFARSRKFQAYVDREDEHNLQALETVLRGCARTIDGVLDSPGGEARYFRSLNALLLVLPALLAEYDMYIRPETRRLVLDLELLLLEASTSEYEESLLILEGAQDHVGTILANLARPPAESRPPA
;
A
#
# COMPACT_ATOMS: atom_id res chain seq x y z
N VAL A 1 -13.07 -21.19 46.21
CA VAL A 1 -12.21 -21.84 45.17
C VAL A 1 -12.69 -21.52 43.75
N ALA A 2 -13.99 -21.58 43.42
CA ALA A 2 -14.49 -21.23 42.08
C ALA A 2 -14.18 -19.77 41.66
N SER A 3 -14.23 -18.82 42.60
CA SER A 3 -14.01 -17.38 42.34
C SER A 3 -12.54 -17.04 42.01
N THR A 4 -11.56 -17.72 42.63
CA THR A 4 -10.13 -17.54 42.33
C THR A 4 -9.73 -18.20 41.01
N VAL A 5 -10.35 -19.32 40.65
CA VAL A 5 -10.15 -19.98 39.34
C VAL A 5 -10.72 -19.11 38.21
N ALA A 6 -11.91 -18.51 38.39
CA ALA A 6 -12.48 -17.57 37.43
C ALA A 6 -11.61 -16.32 37.25
N LEU A 7 -11.09 -15.75 38.33
CA LEU A 7 -10.15 -14.62 38.27
C LEU A 7 -8.85 -14.99 37.54
N ALA A 8 -8.28 -16.17 37.82
CA ALA A 8 -7.08 -16.65 37.13
C ALA A 8 -7.32 -16.88 35.63
N MET A 9 -8.50 -17.37 35.24
CA MET A 9 -8.89 -17.51 33.84
C MET A 9 -9.07 -16.14 33.15
N ALA A 10 -9.70 -15.18 33.82
CA ALA A 10 -9.84 -13.82 33.30
C ALA A 10 -8.46 -13.16 33.09
N ILE A 11 -7.55 -13.25 34.07
CA ILE A 11 -6.18 -12.72 33.95
C ILE A 11 -5.43 -13.38 32.77
N LYS A 12 -5.56 -14.70 32.59
CA LYS A 12 -4.96 -15.40 31.44
C LYS A 12 -5.57 -14.96 30.12
N ALA A 13 -6.88 -14.76 30.05
CA ALA A 13 -7.56 -14.25 28.86
C ALA A 13 -7.10 -12.82 28.52
N PHE A 14 -7.00 -11.93 29.51
CA PHE A 14 -6.44 -10.59 29.34
C PHE A 14 -4.99 -10.61 28.87
N ALA A 15 -4.15 -11.47 29.45
CA ALA A 15 -2.76 -11.59 29.04
C ALA A 15 -2.62 -12.12 27.61
N ARG A 16 -3.47 -13.08 27.20
CA ARG A 16 -3.52 -13.61 25.83
C ARG A 16 -4.00 -12.56 24.84
N SER A 17 -5.07 -11.83 25.18
CA SER A 17 -5.60 -10.72 24.37
C SER A 17 -4.56 -9.62 24.18
N ARG A 18 -3.82 -9.22 25.22
CA ARG A 18 -2.72 -8.25 25.10
C ARG A 18 -1.57 -8.73 24.21
N LYS A 19 -1.20 -10.00 24.31
CA LYS A 19 -0.16 -10.59 23.44
C LYS A 19 -0.61 -10.66 21.98
N PHE A 20 -1.87 -11.01 21.74
CA PHE A 20 -2.45 -11.01 20.41
C PHE A 20 -2.52 -9.60 19.82
N GLN A 21 -2.99 -8.62 20.60
CA GLN A 21 -3.02 -7.21 20.18
C GLN A 21 -1.62 -6.70 19.81
N ALA A 22 -0.61 -7.00 20.65
CA ALA A 22 0.77 -6.60 20.36
C ALA A 22 1.36 -7.31 19.14
N TYR A 23 0.87 -8.50 18.79
CA TYR A 23 1.24 -9.19 17.55
C TYR A 23 0.58 -8.50 16.34
N VAL A 24 -0.73 -8.26 16.39
CA VAL A 24 -1.47 -7.56 15.34
C VAL A 24 -0.90 -6.16 15.09
N ASP A 25 -0.58 -5.40 16.14
CA ASP A 25 -0.01 -4.06 16.00
C ASP A 25 1.37 -4.07 15.31
N ARG A 26 2.18 -5.13 15.48
CA ARG A 26 3.46 -5.30 14.78
C ARG A 26 3.26 -5.71 13.33
N GLU A 27 2.29 -6.59 13.07
CA GLU A 27 1.95 -7.01 11.72
C GLU A 27 1.39 -5.84 10.90
N ASP A 28 0.49 -5.05 11.48
CA ASP A 28 -0.02 -3.80 10.89
C ASP A 28 1.11 -2.81 10.57
N GLU A 29 2.08 -2.66 11.49
CA GLU A 29 3.25 -1.79 11.27
C GLU A 29 4.14 -2.29 10.13
N HIS A 30 4.40 -3.59 10.09
CA HIS A 30 5.17 -4.22 9.03
C HIS A 30 4.49 -4.05 7.67
N ASN A 31 3.19 -4.30 7.59
CA ASN A 31 2.41 -4.18 6.34
C ASN A 31 2.35 -2.73 5.86
N LEU A 32 2.17 -1.77 6.77
CA LEU A 32 2.20 -0.35 6.44
C LEU A 32 3.58 0.06 5.88
N GLN A 33 4.67 -0.40 6.49
CA GLN A 33 6.03 -0.14 6.02
C GLN A 33 6.32 -0.81 4.66
N ALA A 34 5.79 -2.02 4.44
CA ALA A 34 5.89 -2.72 3.17
C ALA A 34 5.19 -1.94 2.05
N LEU A 35 3.95 -1.51 2.29
CA LEU A 35 3.19 -0.66 1.35
C LEU A 35 3.92 0.66 1.07
N GLU A 36 4.40 1.35 2.11
CA GLU A 36 5.16 2.59 1.95
C GLU A 36 6.41 2.38 1.09
N THR A 37 7.15 1.29 1.32
CA THR A 37 8.37 0.95 0.56
C THR A 37 8.06 0.71 -0.92
N VAL A 38 6.97 -0.01 -1.20
CA VAL A 38 6.50 -0.29 -2.56
C VAL A 38 6.12 1.00 -3.27
N LEU A 39 5.30 1.84 -2.64
CA LEU A 39 4.88 3.11 -3.21
C LEU A 39 6.04 4.07 -3.44
N ARG A 40 7.01 4.16 -2.50
CA ARG A 40 8.25 4.93 -2.70
C ARG A 40 9.13 4.35 -3.81
N GLY A 41 9.12 3.03 -3.98
CA GLY A 41 9.77 2.36 -5.11
C GLY A 41 9.13 2.73 -6.44
N CYS A 42 7.79 2.74 -6.49
CA CYS A 42 7.02 3.18 -7.64
C CYS A 42 7.33 4.65 -7.98
N ALA A 43 7.22 5.55 -7.00
CA ALA A 43 7.52 6.97 -7.17
C ALA A 43 8.92 7.21 -7.77
N ARG A 44 9.95 6.57 -7.20
CA ARG A 44 11.33 6.68 -7.71
C ARG A 44 11.51 6.07 -9.10
N THR A 45 10.74 5.04 -9.44
CA THR A 45 10.79 4.41 -10.75
C THR A 45 10.19 5.34 -11.80
N ILE A 46 9.07 6.00 -11.48
CA ILE A 46 8.44 6.99 -12.35
C ILE A 46 9.36 8.21 -12.50
N ASP A 47 9.88 8.79 -11.41
CA ASP A 47 10.85 9.89 -11.46
C ASP A 47 12.07 9.52 -12.32
N GLY A 48 12.65 8.34 -12.09
CA GLY A 48 13.79 7.86 -12.86
C GLY A 48 13.49 7.55 -14.33
N VAL A 49 12.20 7.44 -14.71
CA VAL A 49 11.76 7.34 -16.10
C VAL A 49 11.56 8.73 -16.71
N LEU A 50 10.97 9.67 -15.97
CA LEU A 50 10.76 11.05 -16.39
C LEU A 50 12.08 11.83 -16.55
N ASP A 51 13.03 11.61 -15.64
CA ASP A 51 14.30 12.36 -15.59
C ASP A 51 15.41 11.81 -16.51
N SER A 52 15.21 10.63 -17.11
CA SER A 52 16.31 9.89 -17.73
C SER A 52 16.27 9.93 -19.25
N PRO A 53 17.40 10.21 -19.93
CA PRO A 53 17.52 10.10 -21.39
C PRO A 53 17.60 8.63 -21.85
N GLY A 54 17.24 7.66 -20.99
CA GLY A 54 17.44 6.22 -21.16
C GLY A 54 16.66 5.55 -22.30
N GLY A 55 15.93 6.33 -23.09
CA GLY A 55 15.22 5.89 -24.27
C GLY A 55 13.96 5.08 -23.97
N GLU A 56 13.08 5.06 -24.96
CA GLU A 56 11.75 4.41 -24.97
C GLU A 56 11.78 2.93 -24.52
N ALA A 57 12.84 2.18 -24.84
CA ALA A 57 12.95 0.77 -24.47
C ALA A 57 13.12 0.54 -22.95
N ARG A 58 13.83 1.43 -22.25
CA ARG A 58 13.97 1.35 -20.79
C ARG A 58 12.69 1.80 -20.11
N TYR A 59 12.03 2.83 -20.66
CA TYR A 59 10.73 3.32 -20.23
C TYR A 59 9.70 2.18 -20.15
N PHE A 60 9.44 1.49 -21.27
CA PHE A 60 8.38 0.48 -21.31
C PHE A 60 8.70 -0.74 -20.44
N ARG A 61 9.99 -1.05 -20.24
CA ARG A 61 10.39 -2.11 -19.30
C ARG A 61 10.04 -1.76 -17.85
N SER A 62 10.34 -0.53 -17.43
CA SER A 62 10.00 -0.03 -16.09
C SER A 62 8.49 0.02 -15.91
N LEU A 63 7.76 0.53 -16.91
CA LEU A 63 6.30 0.64 -16.86
C LEU A 63 5.62 -0.73 -16.76
N ASN A 64 6.06 -1.71 -17.56
CA ASN A 64 5.54 -3.07 -17.48
C ASN A 64 5.82 -3.74 -16.13
N ALA A 65 6.98 -3.46 -15.51
CA ALA A 65 7.28 -3.96 -14.18
C ALA A 65 6.34 -3.36 -13.11
N LEU A 66 6.02 -2.07 -13.22
CA LEU A 66 5.06 -1.41 -12.34
C LEU A 66 3.65 -2.01 -12.51
N LEU A 67 3.20 -2.20 -13.75
CA LEU A 67 1.89 -2.79 -14.05
C LEU A 67 1.70 -4.21 -13.53
N LEU A 68 2.76 -5.01 -13.52
CA LEU A 68 2.67 -6.40 -13.06
C LEU A 68 2.60 -6.51 -11.53
N VAL A 69 3.26 -5.62 -10.82
CA VAL A 69 3.53 -5.78 -9.38
C VAL A 69 2.64 -4.89 -8.53
N LEU A 70 2.43 -3.64 -8.96
CA LEU A 70 1.78 -2.63 -8.15
C LEU A 70 0.29 -2.92 -7.87
N PRO A 71 -0.55 -3.35 -8.84
CA PRO A 71 -1.97 -3.62 -8.59
C PRO A 71 -2.20 -4.69 -7.53
N ALA A 72 -1.43 -5.78 -7.58
CA ALA A 72 -1.55 -6.86 -6.61
C ALA A 72 -1.21 -6.40 -5.19
N LEU A 73 -0.14 -5.61 -5.03
CA LEU A 73 0.28 -5.09 -3.73
C LEU A 73 -0.69 -4.02 -3.20
N LEU A 74 -1.22 -3.16 -4.07
CA LEU A 74 -2.23 -2.18 -3.69
C LEU A 74 -3.53 -2.87 -3.24
N ALA A 75 -3.97 -3.90 -3.95
CA ALA A 75 -5.14 -4.69 -3.54
C ALA A 75 -4.91 -5.44 -2.21
N GLU A 76 -3.71 -5.98 -1.97
CA GLU A 76 -3.38 -6.66 -0.71
C GLU A 76 -3.40 -5.70 0.49
N TYR A 77 -2.92 -4.46 0.30
CA TYR A 77 -2.74 -3.49 1.39
C TYR A 77 -3.70 -2.30 1.35
N ASP A 78 -4.78 -2.35 0.56
CA ASP A 78 -5.76 -1.24 0.41
C ASP A 78 -6.35 -0.77 1.75
N MET A 79 -6.49 -1.69 2.72
CA MET A 79 -6.99 -1.35 4.06
C MET A 79 -6.12 -0.33 4.81
N TYR A 80 -4.84 -0.22 4.44
CA TYR A 80 -3.87 0.71 5.01
C TYR A 80 -3.85 2.08 4.31
N ILE A 81 -4.73 2.27 3.32
CA ILE A 81 -4.96 3.54 2.66
C ILE A 81 -6.23 4.16 3.26
N ARG A 82 -6.17 5.46 3.58
CA ARG A 82 -7.35 6.20 4.06
C ARG A 82 -8.51 6.08 3.08
N PRO A 83 -9.75 5.81 3.55
CA PRO A 83 -10.90 5.57 2.69
C PRO A 83 -11.14 6.64 1.62
N GLU A 84 -10.88 7.91 1.97
CA GLU A 84 -11.07 9.06 1.08
C GLU A 84 -10.10 9.05 -0.10
N THR A 85 -8.96 8.36 0.03
CA THR A 85 -7.88 8.30 -0.97
C THR A 85 -7.90 7.00 -1.77
N ARG A 86 -8.66 5.98 -1.37
CA ARG A 86 -8.70 4.68 -2.06
C ARG A 86 -9.14 4.77 -3.51
N ARG A 87 -9.96 5.77 -3.86
CA ARG A 87 -10.32 6.03 -5.26
C ARG A 87 -9.09 6.21 -6.16
N LEU A 88 -8.05 6.83 -5.63
CA LEU A 88 -6.80 7.10 -6.35
C LEU A 88 -6.01 5.82 -6.66
N VAL A 89 -6.25 4.71 -5.95
CA VAL A 89 -5.64 3.41 -6.26
C VAL A 89 -6.12 2.91 -7.62
N LEU A 90 -7.43 2.96 -7.85
CA LEU A 90 -8.04 2.58 -9.13
C LEU A 90 -7.62 3.54 -10.25
N ASP A 91 -7.60 4.86 -9.95
CA ASP A 91 -7.20 5.85 -10.93
C ASP A 91 -5.70 5.69 -11.30
N LEU A 92 -4.84 5.34 -10.34
CA LEU A 92 -3.43 5.01 -10.59
C LEU A 92 -3.26 3.78 -11.48
N GLU A 93 -4.01 2.70 -11.24
CA GLU A 93 -3.98 1.51 -12.10
C GLU A 93 -4.39 1.84 -13.54
N LEU A 94 -5.43 2.68 -13.70
CA LEU A 94 -5.90 3.13 -15.01
C LEU A 94 -4.85 3.98 -15.72
N LEU A 95 -4.23 4.94 -15.03
CA LEU A 95 -3.19 5.79 -15.62
C LEU A 95 -1.97 4.98 -16.05
N LEU A 96 -1.54 4.01 -15.24
CA LEU A 96 -0.43 3.12 -15.62
C LEU A 96 -0.79 2.26 -16.84
N LEU A 97 -2.03 1.79 -16.93
CA LEU A 97 -2.51 1.03 -18.09
C LEU A 97 -2.58 1.91 -19.34
N GLU A 98 -3.14 3.11 -19.23
CA GLU A 98 -3.24 4.09 -20.31
C GLU A 98 -1.85 4.45 -20.84
N ALA A 99 -0.91 4.79 -19.94
CA ALA A 99 0.48 5.05 -20.28
C ALA A 99 1.14 3.89 -21.03
N SER A 100 0.76 2.64 -20.74
CA SER A 100 1.34 1.46 -21.42
C SER A 100 0.82 1.23 -22.83
N THR A 101 -0.28 1.89 -23.18
CA THR A 101 -0.92 1.80 -24.50
C THR A 101 -0.77 3.05 -25.35
N SER A 102 -0.36 4.17 -24.74
CA SER A 102 -0.11 5.45 -25.41
C SER A 102 1.26 5.51 -26.09
N GLU A 103 1.41 6.47 -27.00
CA GLU A 103 2.71 6.81 -27.56
C GLU A 103 3.66 7.35 -26.47
N TYR A 104 4.97 7.25 -26.70
CA TYR A 104 5.99 7.57 -25.69
C TYR A 104 5.84 8.99 -25.12
N GLU A 105 5.57 10.01 -25.94
CA GLU A 105 5.45 11.39 -25.47
C GLU A 105 4.18 11.63 -24.63
N GLU A 106 3.04 11.07 -25.04
CA GLU A 106 1.77 11.17 -24.31
C GLU A 106 1.82 10.39 -22.99
N SER A 107 2.45 9.22 -23.01
CA SER A 107 2.56 8.37 -21.82
C SER A 107 3.45 8.96 -20.72
N LEU A 108 4.36 9.90 -21.04
CA LEU A 108 5.09 10.68 -20.04
C LEU A 108 4.17 11.65 -19.28
N LEU A 109 3.26 12.34 -19.97
CA LEU A 109 2.29 13.24 -19.33
C LEU A 109 1.32 12.48 -18.43
N ILE A 110 0.89 11.28 -18.85
CA ILE A 110 0.05 10.40 -18.03
C ILE A 110 0.80 9.96 -16.77
N LEU A 111 2.10 9.67 -16.87
CA LEU A 111 2.94 9.28 -15.74
C LEU A 111 3.16 10.40 -14.72
N GLU A 112 3.17 11.67 -15.13
CA GLU A 112 3.17 12.79 -14.18
C GLU A 112 1.91 12.74 -13.30
N GLY A 113 0.74 12.49 -13.90
CA GLY A 113 -0.49 12.27 -13.15
C GLY A 113 -0.44 11.04 -12.26
N ALA A 114 0.17 9.94 -12.71
CA ALA A 114 0.37 8.74 -11.89
C ALA A 114 1.28 9.04 -10.69
N GLN A 115 2.33 9.86 -10.87
CA GLN A 115 3.25 10.27 -9.82
C GLN A 115 2.53 11.08 -8.72
N ASP A 116 1.66 12.01 -9.12
CA ASP A 116 0.85 12.79 -8.17
C ASP A 116 -0.10 11.90 -7.35
N HIS A 117 -0.70 10.89 -7.98
CA HIS A 117 -1.53 9.90 -7.29
C HIS A 117 -0.73 9.07 -6.29
N VAL A 118 0.47 8.59 -6.67
CA VAL A 118 1.37 7.85 -5.76
C VAL A 118 1.76 8.74 -4.57
N GLY A 119 2.11 10.00 -4.80
CA GLY A 119 2.43 10.97 -3.76
C GLY A 119 1.27 11.20 -2.80
N THR A 120 0.06 11.33 -3.33
CA THR A 120 -1.16 11.52 -2.53
C THR A 120 -1.50 10.28 -1.71
N ILE A 121 -1.37 9.07 -2.28
CA ILE A 121 -1.58 7.81 -1.55
C ILE A 121 -0.55 7.67 -0.42
N LEU A 122 0.73 7.94 -0.69
CA LEU A 122 1.80 7.94 0.31
C LEU A 122 1.51 8.87 1.50
N ALA A 123 1.01 10.07 1.22
CA ALA A 123 0.64 11.04 2.25
C ALA A 123 -0.58 10.62 3.09
N ASN A 124 -1.35 9.64 2.61
CA ASN A 124 -2.62 9.19 3.20
C ASN A 124 -2.58 7.73 3.66
N LEU A 125 -1.40 7.18 3.90
CA LEU A 125 -1.25 5.89 4.56
C LEU A 125 -1.66 5.99 6.04
N ALA A 126 -2.42 5.00 6.52
CA ALA A 126 -2.89 4.96 7.90
C ALA A 126 -3.07 3.50 8.37
N ARG A 127 -2.85 3.26 9.67
CA ARG A 127 -3.23 1.97 10.26
C ARG A 127 -4.76 1.84 10.22
N PRO A 128 -5.30 0.65 9.90
CA PRO A 128 -6.74 0.41 9.94
C PRO A 128 -7.27 0.58 11.37
N PRO A 129 -8.51 1.09 11.56
CA PRO A 129 -9.11 1.19 12.87
C PRO A 129 -9.27 -0.18 13.53
N ALA A 130 -9.25 -0.21 14.87
CA ALA A 130 -9.31 -1.47 15.63
C ALA A 130 -10.57 -2.30 15.35
N GLU A 131 -11.67 -1.66 14.94
CA GLU A 131 -12.95 -2.30 14.61
C GLU A 131 -12.93 -3.08 13.28
N SER A 132 -12.00 -2.74 12.38
CA SER A 132 -11.76 -3.49 11.13
C SER A 132 -10.78 -4.66 11.31
N ARG A 133 -10.29 -4.91 12.53
CA ARG A 133 -9.41 -6.05 12.83
C ARG A 133 -10.26 -7.29 13.14
N PRO A 134 -9.84 -8.50 12.72
CA PRO A 134 -10.56 -9.72 13.07
C PRO A 134 -10.67 -9.87 14.60
N PRO A 135 -11.80 -10.35 15.13
CA PRO A 135 -12.02 -10.47 16.57
C PRO A 135 -11.00 -11.44 17.19
N ALA A 136 -10.47 -11.06 18.36
CA ALA A 136 -9.49 -11.80 19.16
C ALA A 136 -10.04 -13.07 19.82
#